data_AF-A0A804UA85-F1
#
_entry.id   AF-A0A804UA85-F1
#
_cell.length_a   1.000
_cell.length_b   1.000
_cell.length_c   1.000
_cell.angle_alpha   90.00
_cell.angle_beta   90.00
_cell.angle_gamma   90.00
#
_symmetry.space_group_name_H-M   'P 1'
#
loop_
_entity.id
_entity.type
_entity.pdbx_description
1 polymer ?
#
loop_
_entity_poly.entity_id
_entity_poly.type
_entity_poly.pdbx_seq_one_letter_code
_entity_poly.pdbx_strand_id
1 'polypeptide(L)'
;MQVDLLKHGIPDPSVLTSSASQDKENKNEDQTGCEDYISDLCFVHTRLQGQDFSPSKFMLLRRTLEKHFNSSTFRVGSSNATGHASDSLVPSSTKVEDLTSSRQDIFLLPLRGHDDSTKFEYGTYSCMLGMIRDQILSWPARSFSKNLSERDWLRSSARIWDMVKKSPVISEYCKALQSSGWFRKQP
;
A
#
# COMPACT_ATOMS: atom_id res chain seq x y z
N MET A 1 11.12 3.46 6.86
CA MET A 1 10.74 2.62 5.70
C MET A 1 11.49 3.16 4.49
N GLN A 2 12.22 2.31 3.77
CA GLN A 2 13.30 2.72 2.87
C GLN A 2 12.88 2.76 1.39
N VAL A 3 11.73 2.16 1.06
CA VAL A 3 11.28 1.93 -0.32
C VAL A 3 10.91 3.21 -1.04
N ASP A 4 10.32 4.20 -0.36
CA ASP A 4 10.04 5.52 -0.95
C ASP A 4 11.30 6.31 -1.33
N LEU A 5 12.44 6.00 -0.71
CA LEU A 5 13.71 6.59 -1.13
C LEU A 5 14.26 5.89 -2.38
N LEU A 6 13.94 4.61 -2.59
CA LEU A 6 14.40 3.85 -3.75
C LEU A 6 13.71 4.28 -5.07
N LYS A 7 12.52 4.90 -4.98
CA LYS A 7 11.86 5.50 -6.16
C LYS A 7 12.47 6.83 -6.60
N HIS A 8 13.47 7.35 -5.89
CA HIS A 8 14.09 8.62 -6.23
C HIS A 8 14.67 8.59 -7.66
N GLY A 9 14.32 9.60 -8.46
CA GLY A 9 14.69 9.69 -9.88
C GLY A 9 13.86 8.81 -10.83
N ILE A 10 12.84 8.12 -10.33
CA ILE A 10 11.86 7.39 -11.15
C ILE A 10 10.61 8.28 -11.33
N PRO A 11 10.28 8.71 -12.56
CA PRO A 11 9.16 9.61 -12.80
C PRO A 11 7.82 8.88 -12.76
N ASP A 12 6.74 9.66 -12.68
CA ASP A 12 5.37 9.17 -12.86
C ASP A 12 5.24 8.49 -14.26
N PRO A 13 4.66 7.27 -14.34
CA PRO A 13 4.51 6.53 -15.60
C PRO A 13 3.78 7.32 -16.69
N SER A 14 2.90 8.24 -16.32
CA SER A 14 2.08 9.03 -17.23
C SER A 14 2.84 10.11 -18.00
N VAL A 15 4.04 10.44 -17.54
CA VAL A 15 4.92 11.43 -18.19
C VAL A 15 5.78 10.77 -19.27
N LEU A 16 5.94 9.44 -19.25
CA LEU A 16 6.83 8.73 -20.17
C LEU A 16 6.24 8.54 -21.57
N THR A 17 4.92 8.68 -21.76
CA THR A 17 4.23 8.37 -23.03
C THR A 17 4.20 9.53 -24.02
N SER A 18 4.63 10.74 -23.64
CA SER A 18 4.58 11.93 -24.50
C SER A 18 5.65 12.02 -25.60
N SER A 19 6.38 10.93 -25.87
CA SER A 19 7.54 10.91 -26.78
C SER A 19 7.21 10.41 -28.20
N ALA A 20 6.12 10.88 -28.79
CA ALA A 20 5.84 10.65 -30.22
C ALA A 20 6.05 11.87 -31.12
N SER A 21 6.31 13.06 -30.57
CA SER A 21 6.58 14.25 -31.40
C SER A 21 7.10 15.41 -30.56
N GLN A 22 8.43 15.58 -30.53
CA GLN A 22 9.09 16.89 -30.63
C GLN A 22 10.60 16.72 -30.58
N ASP A 23 11.21 16.83 -31.76
CA ASP A 23 12.56 17.36 -31.92
C ASP A 23 12.61 18.78 -31.34
N LYS A 24 13.67 19.08 -30.58
CA LYS A 24 14.17 20.42 -30.20
C LYS A 24 13.16 21.45 -29.70
N GLU A 25 13.18 21.74 -28.39
CA GLU A 25 13.55 23.08 -27.91
C GLU A 25 13.78 23.10 -26.39
N ASN A 26 14.81 23.84 -25.98
CA ASN A 26 15.08 24.16 -24.58
C ASN A 26 13.87 24.85 -23.95
N LYS A 27 13.33 24.30 -22.86
CA LYS A 27 12.63 25.13 -21.88
C LYS A 27 12.76 24.51 -20.49
N ASN A 28 13.43 25.27 -19.63
CA ASN A 28 13.30 25.15 -18.18
C ASN A 28 11.83 25.43 -17.86
N GLU A 29 11.01 24.40 -17.80
CA GLU A 29 9.75 24.43 -17.07
C GLU A 29 9.99 23.71 -15.76
N ASP A 30 10.00 24.53 -14.70
CA ASP A 30 9.95 24.14 -13.31
C ASP A 30 9.00 22.92 -13.13
N GLN A 31 9.57 21.77 -12.76
CA GLN A 31 8.84 20.55 -12.37
C GLN A 31 8.11 20.73 -11.01
N THR A 32 7.58 21.92 -10.76
CA THR A 32 7.05 22.33 -9.47
C THR A 32 5.53 22.16 -9.51
N GLY A 33 5.06 20.91 -9.40
CA GLY A 33 3.63 20.64 -9.31
C GLY A 33 3.18 19.19 -9.44
N CYS A 34 4.06 18.26 -9.82
CA CYS A 34 3.71 16.85 -9.81
C CYS A 34 3.82 16.32 -8.37
N GLU A 35 2.71 16.24 -7.65
CA GLU A 35 2.69 15.48 -6.39
C GLU A 35 3.18 14.05 -6.67
N ASP A 36 4.11 13.57 -5.84
CA ASP A 36 4.63 12.21 -5.95
C ASP A 36 3.49 11.21 -5.82
N TYR A 37 3.30 10.37 -6.83
CA TYR A 37 2.34 9.28 -6.74
C TYR A 37 2.73 8.34 -5.58
N ILE A 38 1.78 8.10 -4.68
CA ILE A 38 1.89 7.17 -3.55
C ILE A 38 0.74 6.18 -3.65
N SER A 39 1.07 4.90 -3.81
CA SER A 39 0.10 3.82 -3.82
C SER A 39 -0.58 3.66 -2.47
N ASP A 40 -1.85 3.22 -2.51
CA ASP A 40 -2.52 2.77 -1.29
C ASP A 40 -1.85 1.52 -0.73
N LEU A 41 -1.75 1.47 0.60
CA LEU A 41 -1.14 0.35 1.33
C LEU A 41 -2.21 -0.34 2.17
N CYS A 42 -2.29 -1.67 2.07
CA CYS A 42 -2.98 -2.51 3.04
C CYS A 42 -2.06 -3.62 3.56
N PHE A 43 -2.35 -4.07 4.77
CA PHE A 43 -1.74 -5.23 5.39
C PHE A 43 -2.73 -6.38 5.36
N VAL A 44 -2.30 -7.54 4.90
CA VAL A 44 -3.11 -8.77 4.98
C VAL A 44 -2.37 -9.79 5.83
N HIS A 45 -2.84 -10.01 7.05
CA HIS A 45 -2.32 -11.06 7.91
C HIS A 45 -3.05 -12.36 7.64
N THR A 46 -2.34 -13.32 7.03
CA THR A 46 -2.92 -14.60 6.61
C THR A 46 -2.60 -15.73 7.58
N ARG A 47 -3.28 -16.88 7.38
CA ARG A 47 -3.05 -18.15 8.10
C ARG A 47 -3.33 -18.09 9.60
N LEU A 48 -4.27 -17.24 10.00
CA LEU A 48 -4.65 -17.05 11.40
C LEU A 48 -5.41 -18.26 11.96
N GLN A 49 -5.14 -18.60 13.22
CA GLN A 49 -5.88 -19.60 13.98
C GLN A 49 -6.85 -18.94 14.96
N GLY A 50 -7.70 -19.74 15.63
CA GLY A 50 -8.73 -19.32 16.61
C GLY A 50 -8.25 -18.19 17.52
N GLN A 51 -7.18 -18.50 18.23
CA GLN A 51 -6.54 -17.65 19.23
C GLN A 51 -5.95 -16.34 18.67
N ASP A 52 -5.76 -16.20 17.36
CA ASP A 52 -5.11 -15.03 16.77
C ASP A 52 -6.09 -13.89 16.45
N PHE A 53 -7.39 -14.19 16.45
CA PHE A 53 -8.45 -13.19 16.29
C PHE A 53 -8.80 -12.44 17.58
N SER A 54 -8.02 -12.60 18.65
CA SER A 54 -8.32 -11.89 19.89
C SER A 54 -8.26 -10.37 19.66
N PRO A 55 -9.24 -9.59 20.17
CA PRO A 55 -9.25 -8.14 20.00
C PRO A 55 -7.97 -7.46 20.52
N SER A 56 -7.38 -8.01 21.59
CA SER A 56 -6.11 -7.56 22.17
C SER A 56 -4.93 -7.66 21.20
N LYS A 57 -4.81 -8.77 20.46
CA LYS A 57 -3.76 -9.00 19.46
C LYS A 57 -3.95 -8.05 18.27
N PHE A 58 -5.18 -7.90 17.80
CA PHE A 58 -5.49 -6.96 16.72
C PHE A 58 -5.14 -5.51 17.09
N MET A 59 -5.53 -5.07 18.29
CA MET A 59 -5.20 -3.72 18.78
C MET A 59 -3.70 -3.50 18.98
N LEU A 60 -2.95 -4.55 19.33
CA LEU A 60 -1.49 -4.49 19.40
C LEU A 60 -0.86 -4.36 18.02
N LEU A 61 -1.33 -5.15 17.04
CA LEU A 61 -0.88 -5.07 15.64
C LEU A 61 -1.12 -3.68 15.08
N ARG A 62 -2.35 -3.16 15.24
CA ARG A 62 -2.73 -1.82 14.78
C ARG A 62 -1.82 -0.73 15.35
N ARG A 63 -1.65 -0.69 16.68
CA ARG A 63 -0.77 0.30 17.33
C ARG A 63 0.68 0.18 16.90
N THR A 64 1.18 -1.04 16.69
CA THR A 64 2.55 -1.27 16.23
C THR A 64 2.75 -0.71 14.82
N LEU A 65 1.81 -0.98 13.90
CA LEU A 65 1.84 -0.46 12.55
C LEU A 65 1.70 1.06 12.52
N GLU A 66 0.73 1.64 13.23
CA GLU A 66 0.58 3.10 13.34
C GLU A 66 1.87 3.77 13.83
N LYS A 67 2.52 3.20 14.86
CA LYS A 67 3.80 3.71 15.36
C LYS A 67 4.93 3.62 14.32
N HIS A 68 4.99 2.56 13.52
CA HIS A 68 6.04 2.36 12.52
C HIS A 68 5.86 3.23 11.27
N PHE A 69 4.62 3.62 10.98
CA PHE A 69 4.25 4.38 9.79
C PHE A 69 3.91 5.84 10.11
N ASN A 70 4.05 6.28 11.37
CA ASN A 70 3.75 7.65 11.80
C ASN A 70 4.50 8.74 11.02
N SER A 71 5.72 8.44 10.57
CA SER A 71 6.56 9.33 9.78
C SER A 71 6.60 8.93 8.30
N SER A 72 5.74 8.01 7.87
CA SER A 72 5.70 7.53 6.50
C SER A 72 4.72 8.35 5.65
N THR A 73 5.07 8.50 4.39
CA THR A 73 4.18 8.94 3.31
C THR A 73 3.02 7.97 3.06
N PHE A 74 3.15 6.69 3.45
CA PHE A 74 2.06 5.73 3.43
C PHE A 74 1.10 5.98 4.59
N ARG A 75 -0.15 6.31 4.28
CA ARG A 75 -1.19 6.54 5.28
C ARG A 75 -1.76 5.20 5.75
N VAL A 76 -1.29 4.72 6.90
CA VAL A 76 -1.81 3.54 7.57
C VAL A 76 -2.70 3.98 8.74
N GLY A 77 -3.98 3.60 8.73
CA GLY A 77 -4.90 3.89 9.83
C GLY A 77 -5.61 5.25 9.76
N SER A 78 -5.48 5.97 8.64
CA SER A 78 -6.20 7.23 8.42
C SER A 78 -7.62 6.93 7.93
N SER A 79 -8.54 6.71 8.86
CA SER A 79 -9.95 6.89 8.56
C SER A 79 -10.16 8.38 8.24
N ASN A 80 -10.20 8.74 6.96
CA ASN A 80 -10.64 10.06 6.55
C ASN A 80 -12.16 10.15 6.80
N ALA A 81 -12.55 10.33 8.06
CA ALA A 81 -13.82 10.95 8.40
C ALA A 81 -13.61 12.46 8.24
N THR A 82 -13.79 12.96 7.01
CA THR A 82 -13.90 14.39 6.80
C THR A 82 -15.29 14.82 7.28
N GLY A 83 -15.34 15.56 8.39
CA GLY A 83 -16.48 16.38 8.80
C GLY A 83 -17.57 15.67 9.58
N HIS A 84 -17.47 15.71 10.91
CA HIS A 84 -18.36 16.50 11.78
C HIS A 84 -18.00 16.17 13.22
N ALA A 85 -17.50 17.18 13.95
CA ALA A 85 -17.48 17.12 15.40
C ALA A 85 -18.93 16.92 15.87
N SER A 86 -19.20 15.79 16.50
CA SER A 86 -20.34 15.64 17.40
C SER A 86 -19.82 14.98 18.65
N ASP A 87 -19.69 15.81 19.68
CA ASP A 87 -19.50 15.41 21.05
C ASP A 87 -20.59 14.40 21.43
N SER A 88 -20.23 13.13 21.56
CA SER A 88 -21.05 12.16 22.27
C SER A 88 -20.16 11.16 22.97
N LEU A 89 -19.86 11.46 24.23
CA LEU A 89 -19.28 10.54 25.21
C LEU A 89 -20.35 9.50 25.58
N VAL A 90 -20.39 8.37 24.87
CA VAL A 90 -21.04 7.14 25.36
C VAL A 90 -20.19 5.92 24.96
N PRO A 91 -19.76 5.07 25.90
CA PRO A 91 -19.06 3.84 25.57
C PRO A 91 -20.09 2.79 25.13
N SER A 92 -20.26 2.61 23.82
CA SER A 92 -21.20 1.62 23.28
C SER A 92 -20.48 0.37 22.79
N SER A 93 -21.00 -0.76 23.27
CA SER A 93 -20.66 -2.14 22.97
C SER A 93 -20.33 -2.39 21.49
N THR A 94 -19.22 -3.09 21.26
CA THR A 94 -18.66 -3.44 19.95
C THR A 94 -19.58 -4.42 19.22
N LYS A 95 -20.60 -3.91 18.52
CA LYS A 95 -21.31 -4.65 17.48
C LYS A 95 -20.51 -4.60 16.18
N VAL A 96 -20.42 -5.75 15.52
CA VAL A 96 -19.68 -6.06 14.29
C VAL A 96 -20.09 -5.20 13.08
N GLU A 97 -21.14 -4.38 13.20
CA GLU A 97 -21.71 -3.56 12.12
C GLU A 97 -20.94 -2.27 11.81
N ASP A 98 -20.01 -1.83 12.66
CA ASP A 98 -19.29 -0.55 12.46
C ASP A 98 -18.00 -0.69 11.63
N LEU A 99 -17.66 -1.91 11.21
CA LEU A 99 -16.44 -2.20 10.45
C LEU A 99 -16.59 -2.00 8.94
N THR A 100 -17.81 -1.88 8.40
CA THR A 100 -18.02 -1.83 6.94
C THR A 100 -18.02 -0.43 6.33
N SER A 101 -18.06 0.63 7.14
CA SER A 101 -18.22 2.01 6.63
C SER A 101 -16.91 2.82 6.57
N SER A 102 -15.81 2.34 7.17
CA SER A 102 -14.52 3.02 7.13
C SER A 102 -13.50 2.18 6.35
N ARG A 103 -12.68 2.85 5.53
CA ARG A 103 -11.57 2.22 4.82
C ARG A 103 -10.67 1.47 5.82
N GLN A 104 -10.62 0.15 5.70
CA GLN A 104 -9.70 -0.67 6.49
C GLN A 104 -8.39 -0.83 5.74
N ASP A 105 -7.28 -0.53 6.41
CA ASP A 105 -5.93 -0.76 5.86
C ASP A 105 -5.29 -2.05 6.43
N ILE A 106 -5.99 -2.78 7.31
CA ILE A 106 -5.52 -4.03 7.92
C ILE A 106 -6.60 -5.10 7.81
N PHE A 107 -6.28 -6.20 7.13
CA PHE A 107 -7.14 -7.34 6.90
C PHE A 107 -6.59 -8.59 7.58
N LEU A 108 -7.48 -9.38 8.15
CA LEU A 108 -7.18 -10.66 8.80
C LEU A 108 -7.78 -11.79 7.96
N LEU A 109 -7.01 -12.83 7.67
CA LEU A 109 -7.46 -13.97 6.88
C LEU A 109 -7.11 -15.29 7.60
N PRO A 110 -8.10 -16.14 7.91
CA PRO A 110 -7.88 -17.38 8.63
C PRO A 110 -7.06 -18.37 7.81
N LEU A 111 -6.55 -19.41 8.46
CA LEU A 111 -6.01 -20.57 7.77
C LEU A 111 -7.12 -21.24 6.95
N ARG A 112 -6.84 -21.53 5.67
CA ARG A 112 -7.77 -22.26 4.81
C ARG A 112 -7.95 -23.68 5.35
N GLY A 113 -9.12 -23.97 5.91
CA GLY A 113 -9.52 -25.33 6.26
C GLY A 113 -9.73 -26.17 5.00
N HIS A 114 -9.49 -27.48 5.11
CA HIS A 114 -9.83 -28.44 4.05
C HIS A 114 -11.35 -28.56 3.88
N ASP A 115 -12.11 -28.30 4.94
CA ASP A 115 -13.55 -28.11 4.93
C ASP A 115 -13.86 -26.66 5.33
N ASP A 116 -14.72 -25.99 4.59
CA ASP A 116 -15.30 -24.67 4.94
C ASP A 116 -16.20 -24.73 6.20
N SER A 117 -16.15 -25.82 6.96
CA SER A 117 -16.99 -26.11 8.13
C SER A 117 -16.47 -25.50 9.44
N THR A 118 -15.19 -25.13 9.51
CA THR A 118 -14.63 -24.43 10.68
C THR A 118 -15.13 -22.99 10.68
N LYS A 119 -16.35 -22.80 11.17
CA LYS A 119 -16.91 -21.48 11.44
C LYS A 119 -16.08 -20.83 12.54
N PHE A 120 -15.25 -19.87 12.17
CA PHE A 120 -14.81 -18.88 13.13
C PHE A 120 -15.99 -17.98 13.47
N GLU A 121 -15.96 -17.39 14.65
CA GLU A 121 -16.87 -16.31 15.06
C GLU A 121 -16.91 -15.16 14.02
N TYR A 122 -15.83 -15.04 13.23
CA TYR A 122 -15.60 -14.01 12.21
C TYR A 122 -15.89 -14.42 10.76
N GLY A 123 -16.33 -15.67 10.51
CA GLY A 123 -16.69 -16.17 9.17
C GLY A 123 -15.75 -17.25 8.60
N THR A 124 -16.08 -17.74 7.40
CA THR A 124 -15.25 -18.72 6.67
C THR A 124 -14.15 -18.00 5.86
N TYR A 125 -13.09 -18.74 5.48
CA TYR A 125 -12.03 -18.22 4.63
C TYR A 125 -12.56 -17.56 3.34
N SER A 126 -13.48 -18.24 2.65
CA SER A 126 -14.07 -17.75 1.39
C SER A 126 -14.88 -16.46 1.60
N CYS A 127 -15.67 -16.39 2.69
CA CYS A 127 -16.44 -15.21 3.03
C CYS A 127 -15.54 -14.00 3.32
N MET A 128 -14.54 -14.18 4.18
CA MET A 128 -13.60 -13.12 4.53
C MET A 128 -12.76 -12.66 3.32
N LEU A 129 -12.34 -13.59 2.46
CA LEU A 129 -11.65 -13.25 1.21
C LEU A 129 -12.55 -12.43 0.27
N GLY A 130 -13.83 -12.78 0.16
CA GLY A 130 -14.83 -12.01 -0.58
C GLY A 130 -14.96 -10.58 -0.04
N MET A 131 -15.04 -10.42 1.27
CA MET A 131 -15.10 -9.10 1.92
C MET A 131 -13.84 -8.27 1.63
N ILE A 132 -12.64 -8.87 1.70
CA ILE A 132 -11.38 -8.18 1.38
C ILE A 132 -11.39 -7.72 -0.08
N ARG A 133 -11.78 -8.58 -1.02
CA ARG A 133 -11.89 -8.24 -2.44
C ARG A 133 -12.82 -7.04 -2.65
N ASP A 134 -14.02 -7.11 -2.07
CA ASP A 134 -15.04 -6.09 -2.26
C ASP A 134 -14.59 -4.74 -1.67
N GLN A 135 -13.90 -4.76 -0.51
CA GLN A 135 -13.31 -3.55 0.04
C GLN A 135 -12.20 -2.98 -0.85
N ILE A 136 -11.25 -3.79 -1.32
CA ILE A 136 -10.16 -3.32 -2.19
C ILE A 136 -10.69 -2.75 -3.50
N LEU A 137 -11.69 -3.40 -4.12
CA LEU A 137 -12.28 -2.92 -5.37
C LEU A 137 -13.13 -1.65 -5.19
N SER A 138 -13.64 -1.40 -3.99
CA SER A 138 -14.37 -0.18 -3.66
C SER A 138 -13.45 1.03 -3.40
N TRP A 139 -12.14 0.83 -3.28
CA TRP A 139 -11.20 1.93 -3.05
C TRP A 139 -11.22 2.93 -4.21
N PRO A 140 -11.18 4.24 -3.91
CA PRO A 140 -11.13 5.25 -4.95
C PRO A 140 -9.84 5.06 -5.77
N ALA A 141 -9.98 4.97 -7.09
CA ALA A 141 -8.83 4.86 -7.98
C ALA A 141 -7.97 6.14 -7.85
N ARG A 142 -6.69 5.97 -7.51
CA ARG A 142 -5.72 7.07 -7.57
C ARG A 142 -5.23 7.21 -8.99
N SER A 143 -5.55 8.34 -9.61
CA SER A 143 -5.05 8.69 -10.93
C SER A 143 -3.59 9.10 -10.87
N PHE A 144 -2.84 8.77 -11.92
CA PHE A 144 -1.55 9.39 -12.23
C PHE A 144 -1.74 10.86 -12.60
N SER A 145 -0.64 11.61 -12.70
CA SER A 145 -0.70 13.04 -13.09
C SER A 145 -1.36 13.28 -14.44
N LYS A 146 -1.24 12.32 -15.38
CA LYS A 146 -1.96 12.32 -16.65
C LYS A 146 -2.72 11.01 -16.83
N ASN A 147 -3.85 11.08 -17.51
CA ASN A 147 -4.63 9.90 -17.87
C ASN A 147 -3.79 8.94 -18.72
N LEU A 148 -3.83 7.66 -18.37
CA LEU A 148 -3.11 6.59 -19.06
C LEU A 148 -4.09 5.52 -19.53
N SER A 149 -3.95 5.09 -20.78
CA SER A 149 -4.56 3.84 -21.23
C SER A 149 -3.79 2.63 -20.69
N GLU A 150 -4.42 1.47 -20.59
CA GLU A 150 -3.75 0.22 -20.15
C GLU A 150 -2.53 -0.10 -21.03
N ARG A 151 -2.64 0.15 -22.34
CA ARG A 151 -1.57 -0.04 -23.31
C ARG A 151 -0.38 0.89 -23.03
N ASP A 152 -0.67 2.14 -22.73
CA ASP A 152 0.36 3.14 -22.42
C ASP A 152 1.00 2.88 -21.06
N TRP A 153 0.21 2.46 -20.06
CA TRP A 153 0.69 2.00 -18.76
C TRP A 153 1.68 0.84 -18.90
N LEU A 154 1.39 -0.16 -19.74
CA LEU A 154 2.30 -1.28 -19.98
C LEU A 154 3.62 -0.83 -20.60
N ARG A 155 3.59 0.08 -21.59
CA ARG A 155 4.82 0.63 -22.20
C ARG A 155 5.64 1.45 -21.23
N SER A 156 4.99 2.32 -20.43
CA SER A 156 5.66 3.11 -19.41
C SER A 156 6.29 2.23 -18.34
N SER A 157 5.61 1.17 -17.93
CA SER A 157 6.13 0.21 -16.93
C SER A 157 7.42 -0.46 -17.39
N ALA A 158 7.51 -0.84 -18.68
CA ALA A 158 8.75 -1.37 -19.25
C ALA A 158 9.90 -0.36 -19.21
N ARG A 159 9.62 0.92 -19.54
CA ARG A 159 10.62 2.00 -19.45
C ARG A 159 11.07 2.25 -18.01
N ILE A 160 10.13 2.28 -17.06
CA ILE A 160 10.43 2.40 -15.63
C ILE A 160 11.33 1.25 -15.18
N TRP A 161 11.04 0.02 -15.60
CA TRP A 161 11.87 -1.14 -15.27
C TRP A 161 13.32 -1.00 -15.75
N ASP A 162 13.54 -0.44 -16.95
CA ASP A 162 14.89 -0.14 -17.43
C ASP A 162 15.61 0.92 -16.60
N MET A 163 14.87 1.91 -16.08
CA MET A 163 15.41 2.92 -15.17
C MET A 163 15.74 2.33 -13.79
N VAL A 164 14.85 1.50 -13.22
CA VAL A 164 15.06 0.79 -11.95
C VAL A 164 16.37 0.00 -12.00
N LYS A 165 16.59 -0.79 -13.05
CA LYS A 165 17.83 -1.58 -13.21
C LYS A 165 19.10 -0.74 -13.23
N LYS A 166 19.02 0.51 -13.70
CA LYS A 166 20.15 1.45 -13.82
C LYS A 166 20.19 2.47 -12.68
N SER A 167 19.30 2.35 -11.68
CA SER A 167 19.18 3.35 -10.62
C SER A 167 20.43 3.38 -9.74
N PRO A 168 21.10 4.55 -9.62
CA PRO A 168 22.25 4.70 -8.75
C PRO A 168 21.86 4.52 -7.28
N VAL A 169 20.67 4.97 -6.88
CA VAL A 169 20.16 4.86 -5.50
C VAL A 169 20.01 3.39 -5.09
N ILE A 170 19.47 2.55 -5.98
CA ILE A 170 19.35 1.11 -5.73
C ILE A 170 20.74 0.46 -5.67
N SER A 171 21.66 0.85 -6.56
CA SER A 171 23.04 0.35 -6.56
C SER A 171 23.77 0.68 -5.25
N GLU A 172 23.66 1.91 -4.78
CA GLU A 172 24.23 2.36 -3.51
C GLU A 172 23.62 1.64 -2.30
N TYR A 173 22.30 1.47 -2.28
CA TYR A 173 21.63 0.68 -1.24
C TYR A 173 22.15 -0.77 -1.21
N CYS A 174 22.29 -1.42 -2.37
CA CYS A 174 22.87 -2.75 -2.45
C CYS A 174 24.31 -2.80 -1.95
N LYS A 175 25.15 -1.82 -2.29
CA LYS A 175 26.54 -1.72 -1.79
C LYS A 175 26.58 -1.55 -0.28
N ALA A 176 25.71 -0.70 0.29
CA ALA A 176 25.61 -0.48 1.73
C ALA A 176 25.19 -1.76 2.49
N LEU A 177 24.28 -2.55 1.93
CA LEU A 177 23.91 -3.85 2.49
C LEU A 177 25.05 -4.88 2.43
N GLN A 178 25.89 -4.83 1.39
CA GLN A 178 27.05 -5.71 1.28
C GLN A 178 28.17 -5.30 2.24
N SER A 179 28.39 -3.99 2.41
CA SER A 179 29.41 -3.46 3.32
C SER A 179 29.05 -3.60 4.80
N SER A 180 27.75 -3.68 5.14
CA SER A 180 27.29 -3.93 6.51
C SER A 180 27.57 -5.34 7.03
N GLY A 181 28.09 -6.24 6.18
CA GLY A 181 28.53 -7.58 6.56
C GLY A 181 27.41 -8.61 6.76
N TRP A 182 26.15 -8.21 6.62
CA TRP A 182 24.98 -9.10 6.84
C TRP A 182 24.74 -10.07 5.67
N PHE A 183 25.28 -9.76 4.49
CA PHE A 183 25.07 -10.53 3.26
C PHE A 183 26.39 -10.97 2.60
N ARG A 184 27.39 -11.36 3.40
CA ARG A 184 28.59 -12.00 2.85
C ARG A 184 28.16 -13.33 2.23
N LYS A 185 28.37 -13.51 0.91
CA LYS A 185 28.36 -14.86 0.32
C LYS A 185 29.43 -15.65 1.07
N GLN A 186 29.04 -16.71 1.77
CA GLN A 186 30.00 -17.66 2.31
C GLN A 186 30.80 -18.25 1.13
N PRO A 187 32.13 -18.44 1.32
CA PRO A 187 33.01 -18.97 0.29
C PRO A 187 32.64 -20.40 -0.12
#